data_AF-F3FK51-F1
#
_entry.id   AF-F3FK51-F1
#
_cell.length_a   1.000
_cell.length_b   1.000
_cell.length_c   1.000
_cell.angle_alpha   90.00
_cell.angle_beta   90.00
_cell.angle_gamma   90.00
#
_symmetry.space_group_name_H-M   'P 1'
#
loop_
_entity.id
_entity.type
_entity.pdbx_description
1 polymer ?
#
loop_
_entity_poly.entity_id
_entity_poly.type
_entity_poly.pdbx_seq_one_letter_code
_entity_poly.pdbx_strand_id
1 'polypeptide(L)' 'MEREYMEFDVVIVGAGPSGLSAACRLKQKAAEAGQEISVCVVEKGSEVGAHILSGAVFEPRALNELFP' A
#
# COMPACT_ATOMS: atom_id res chain seq x y z
N MET A 1 -1.25 0.78 31.24
CA MET A 1 -1.30 -0.04 30.02
C MET A 1 -0.09 0.34 29.20
N GLU A 2 0.84 -0.58 28.98
CA GLU A 2 1.96 -0.37 28.06
C GLU A 2 1.45 -0.46 26.62
N ARG A 3 2.00 0.37 25.72
CA ARG A 3 1.66 0.32 24.30
C ARG A 3 2.60 -0.67 23.62
N GLU A 4 2.05 -1.64 22.90
CA GLU A 4 2.82 -2.51 22.01
C GLU A 4 3.29 -1.70 20.78
N TYR A 5 4.48 -2.03 20.26
CA TYR A 5 5.07 -1.39 19.10
C TYR A 5 5.77 -2.42 18.21
N MET A 6 5.85 -2.12 16.92
CA MET A 6 6.57 -2.90 15.90
C MET A 6 7.32 -1.92 15.00
N GLU A 7 8.52 -2.30 14.55
CA GLU A 7 9.34 -1.47 13.65
C GLU A 7 9.14 -1.88 12.19
N PHE A 8 9.05 -0.88 11.31
CA PHE A 8 8.97 -1.05 9.86
C PHE A 8 9.75 0.08 9.18
N ASP A 9 10.33 -0.17 8.02
CA ASP A 9 11.02 0.86 7.23
C ASP A 9 10.03 1.89 6.70
N VAL A 10 8.82 1.44 6.33
CA VAL A 10 7.73 2.30 5.87
C VAL A 10 6.40 1.83 6.46
N VAL A 11 5.63 2.77 7.02
CA VAL A 11 4.23 2.57 7.43
C VAL A 11 3.32 3.43 6.57
N ILE A 12 2.32 2.82 5.95
CA ILE A 12 1.31 3.47 5.13
C ILE A 12 -0.04 3.35 5.83
N VAL A 13 -0.71 4.49 6.06
CA VAL A 13 -2.01 4.54 6.70
C VAL A 13 -3.11 4.64 5.64
N GLY A 14 -3.91 3.59 5.51
CA GLY A 14 -5.01 3.44 4.56
C GLY A 14 -4.66 2.49 3.40
N ALA A 15 -5.45 1.44 3.21
CA ALA A 15 -5.31 0.49 2.09
C ALA A 15 -6.22 0.87 0.91
N GLY A 16 -6.29 2.16 0.58
CA GLY A 16 -6.93 2.64 -0.65
C GLY A 16 -6.01 2.56 -1.87
N PRO A 17 -6.48 2.98 -3.06
CA PRO A 17 -5.68 2.91 -4.29
C PRO A 17 -4.31 3.58 -4.19
N SER A 18 -4.22 4.75 -3.55
CA SER A 18 -2.95 5.47 -3.37
C SER A 18 -1.99 4.75 -2.43
N GLY A 19 -2.48 4.29 -1.27
CA GLY A 19 -1.68 3.59 -0.27
C GLY A 19 -1.13 2.26 -0.80
N LEU A 20 -1.97 1.47 -1.45
CA LEU A 20 -1.54 0.21 -2.08
C LEU A 20 -0.60 0.47 -3.26
N SER A 21 -0.85 1.49 -4.08
CA SER A 21 0.08 1.86 -5.16
C SER A 21 1.47 2.22 -4.66
N ALA A 22 1.55 2.99 -3.57
CA ALA A 22 2.82 3.33 -2.93
C ALA A 22 3.51 2.09 -2.36
N ALA A 23 2.79 1.22 -1.65
CA ALA A 23 3.33 -0.02 -1.09
C ALA A 23 3.91 -0.94 -2.18
N CYS A 24 3.14 -1.16 -3.24
CA CYS A 24 3.57 -1.96 -4.39
C CYS A 24 4.82 -1.38 -5.04
N ARG A 25 4.83 -0.07 -5.36
CA ARG A 25 5.97 0.56 -6.02
C ARG A 25 7.23 0.54 -5.16
N LEU A 26 7.11 0.73 -3.85
CA LEU A 26 8.23 0.65 -2.91
C LEU A 26 8.85 -0.76 -2.92
N LYS A 27 8.02 -1.81 -2.81
CA LYS A 27 8.51 -3.19 -2.86
C LYS A 27 9.10 -3.57 -4.23
N GLN A 28 8.52 -3.10 -5.33
CA GLN A 28 9.08 -3.28 -6.67
C GLN A 28 10.48 -2.64 -6.78
N LYS A 29 10.63 -1.37 -6.38
CA LYS A 29 11.92 -0.65 -6.39
C LYS A 29 12.96 -1.30 -5.49
N ALA A 30 12.55 -1.77 -4.31
CA ALA A 30 13.45 -2.48 -3.40
C ALA A 30 13.94 -3.78 -4.03
N ALA A 31 13.06 -4.55 -4.67
CA ALA A 31 13.43 -5.76 -5.40
C ALA A 31 14.39 -5.47 -6.56
N GLU A 32 14.15 -4.43 -7.36
CA GLU A 32 15.06 -3.97 -8.43
C GLU A 32 16.45 -3.60 -7.89
N ALA A 33 16.52 -3.00 -6.70
CA ALA A 33 17.76 -2.63 -6.03
C ALA A 33 18.43 -3.79 -5.26
N GLY A 34 17.83 -4.98 -5.24
CA GLY A 34 18.31 -6.11 -4.42
C GLY A 34 18.23 -5.86 -2.91
N GLN A 35 17.28 -5.02 -2.48
CA GLN A 35 17.07 -4.63 -1.08
C GLN A 35 15.78 -5.26 -0.53
N GLU A 36 15.86 -5.74 0.71
CA GLU A 36 14.70 -6.12 1.50
C GLU A 36 14.26 -4.91 2.35
N ILE A 37 13.02 -4.48 2.17
CA ILE A 37 12.37 -3.48 3.03
C ILE A 37 11.06 -4.02 3.58
N SER A 38 10.77 -3.66 4.82
CA SER A 38 9.54 -3.94 5.53
C SER A 38 8.53 -2.79 5.30
N VAL A 39 7.37 -3.12 4.71
CA VAL A 39 6.30 -2.16 4.43
C VAL A 39 5.03 -2.63 5.12
N CYS A 40 4.54 -1.84 6.08
CA CYS A 40 3.26 -2.08 6.75
C CYS A 40 2.18 -1.20 6.14
N VAL A 41 1.05 -1.78 5.75
CA VAL A 41 -0.15 -1.04 5.37
C VAL A 41 -1.22 -1.31 6.43
N VAL A 42 -1.68 -0.25 7.10
CA VAL A 42 -2.74 -0.36 8.11
C VAL A 42 -4.05 0.17 7.53
N GLU A 43 -5.13 -0.60 7.68
CA GLU A 43 -6.47 -0.26 7.19
C GLU A 43 -7.48 -0.38 8.34
N LYS A 44 -8.45 0.54 8.38
CA LYS A 44 -9.54 0.54 9.36
C LYS A 44 -10.55 -0.58 9.08
N GLY A 45 -10.76 -0.91 7.80
CA GLY A 45 -11.65 -1.98 7.36
C GLY A 45 -11.28 -3.33 7.95
N SER A 46 -12.30 -4.17 8.18
CA SER A 46 -12.09 -5.58 8.54
C SER A 46 -11.35 -6.35 7.44
N GLU A 47 -11.39 -5.83 6.22
CA GLU A 47 -10.69 -6.30 5.04
C GLU A 47 -10.31 -5.11 4.15
N VAL A 48 -9.31 -5.29 3.30
CA VAL A 48 -8.91 -4.30 2.30
C VAL A 48 -10.10 -4.05 1.36
N GLY A 49 -10.51 -2.79 1.22
CA GLY A 49 -11.62 -2.39 0.37
C GLY A 49 -12.96 -2.23 1.07
N ALA A 50 -13.14 -2.72 2.31
CA ALA A 50 -14.43 -2.64 3.03
C ALA A 50 -14.98 -1.20 3.20
N HIS A 51 -14.10 -0.19 3.17
CA HIS A 51 -14.47 1.22 3.27
C HIS A 51 -14.25 2.01 1.97
N ILE A 52 -13.90 1.35 0.86
CA ILE A 52 -13.78 2.03 -0.43
C ILE A 52 -15.18 2.24 -1.00
N LEU A 53 -15.52 3.50 -1.28
CA LEU A 53 -16.73 3.89 -1.99
C LEU A 53 -16.32 4.74 -3.19
N SER A 54 -16.76 4.36 -4.39
CA SER A 54 -16.44 5.07 -5.62
C SER A 54 -17.48 4.78 -6.70
N GLY A 55 -17.66 5.71 -7.64
CA GLY A 55 -18.37 5.44 -8.90
C GLY A 55 -17.56 4.63 -9.90
N ALA A 56 -16.27 4.39 -9.63
CA ALA A 56 -15.36 3.53 -10.38
C ALA A 56 -15.22 3.85 -11.89
N VAL A 57 -15.46 5.09 -12.31
CA VAL A 57 -15.05 5.57 -13.64
C VAL A 57 -13.54 5.83 -13.59
N PHE A 58 -12.78 4.90 -14.17
CA PHE A 58 -11.34 4.80 -13.95
C PHE A 58 -10.55 4.96 -15.25
N GLU A 59 -9.54 5.84 -15.22
CA GLU A 59 -8.55 6.00 -16.29
C GLU A 59 -7.36 5.06 -16.02
N PRO A 60 -7.12 4.03 -16.86
CA PRO A 60 -6.23 2.91 -16.53
C PRO A 60 -4.74 3.23 -16.54
N ARG A 61 -4.31 4.34 -17.16
CA ARG A 61 -2.89 4.67 -17.34
C ARG A 61 -2.01 4.48 -16.09
N ALA A 62 -2.43 5.01 -14.93
CA ALA A 62 -1.63 4.93 -13.71
C ALA A 62 -1.49 3.48 -13.18
N LEU A 63 -2.52 2.65 -13.38
CA LEU A 63 -2.46 1.25 -12.98
C LEU A 63 -1.56 0.45 -13.93
N ASN A 64 -1.62 0.73 -15.23
CA ASN A 64 -0.75 0.12 -16.23
C ASN A 64 0.72 0.53 -16.03
N GLU A 65 0.99 1.75 -15.58
CA GLU A 65 2.35 2.15 -15.21
C GLU A 65 2.87 1.38 -13.98
N LEU A 66 1.99 1.02 -13.03
CA LEU A 66 2.32 0.29 -11.81
C LEU A 66 2.50 -1.22 -12.04
N PHE A 67 1.68 -1.80 -12.92
CA PHE A 67 1.68 -3.22 -13.28
C PHE A 67 1.68 -3.34 -14.81
N PRO A 68 2.86 -3.23 -15.45
CA PRO A 68 2.99 -3.35 -16.90
C PRO A 68 2.79 -4.80 -17.40
#